data_AF-A0A938VPU8-F1
#
_entry.id   AF-A0A938VPU8-F1
#
_cell.length_a   1.000
_cell.length_b   1.000
_cell.length_c   1.000
_cell.angle_alpha   90.00
_cell.angle_beta   90.00
_cell.angle_gamma   90.00
#
_symmetry.space_group_name_H-M   'P 1'
#
loop_
_entity.id
_entity.type
_entity.pdbx_description
1 polymer ?
#
loop_
_entity_poly.entity_id
_entity_poly.type
_entity_poly.pdbx_seq_one_letter_code
_entity_poly.pdbx_strand_id
1 'polypeptide(L)'
;GRNTGYAKGLTDDQMPLWDPRELDGGADPEAYRRARAILWRGWCSVHKRFTIDQVRQARAGHPGVRILVHPECTSDVVAAADLNGSTEFIVRQVRQAPAGTVWAIGTEINLVHRLAQEHPEQTIFCLDPVVCPCSTMYRIHPSFLLWALENLVEGRVVNQIAVSPEIRQHARVALERMLAVH
;
A
#
# COMPACT_ATOMS: atom_id res chain seq x y z
N GLY A 1 -2.76 7.11 4.83
CA GLY A 1 -3.42 7.65 6.04
C GLY A 1 -4.61 8.51 5.68
N ARG A 2 -4.37 9.78 5.31
CA ARG A 2 -5.43 10.76 4.99
C ARG A 2 -6.47 10.27 3.99
N ASN A 3 -6.04 9.71 2.86
CA ASN A 3 -6.97 9.20 1.83
C ASN A 3 -7.97 8.19 2.39
N THR A 4 -7.50 7.25 3.22
CA THR A 4 -8.36 6.29 3.92
C THR A 4 -9.29 6.96 4.93
N GLY A 5 -8.79 7.97 5.65
CA GLY A 5 -9.58 8.77 6.59
C GLY A 5 -10.72 9.53 5.90
N TYR A 6 -10.44 10.21 4.80
CA TYR A 6 -11.48 10.87 3.99
C TYR A 6 -12.53 9.88 3.50
N ALA A 7 -12.12 8.69 3.03
CA ALA A 7 -13.06 7.64 2.62
C ALA A 7 -13.94 7.11 3.78
N LYS A 8 -13.54 7.37 5.04
CA LYS A 8 -14.31 7.05 6.26
C LYS A 8 -15.06 8.27 6.83
N GLY A 9 -15.08 9.39 6.10
CA GLY A 9 -15.79 10.61 6.50
C GLY A 9 -15.07 11.43 7.57
N LEU A 10 -13.76 11.21 7.78
CA LEU A 10 -12.96 12.03 8.69
C LEU A 10 -12.50 13.31 7.99
N THR A 11 -12.47 14.40 8.72
CA THR A 11 -11.95 15.70 8.29
C THR A 11 -10.51 15.93 8.77
N ASP A 12 -9.82 16.94 8.23
CA ASP A 12 -8.42 17.22 8.58
C ASP A 12 -8.23 17.58 10.05
N ASP A 13 -9.17 18.31 10.65
CA ASP A 13 -9.16 18.67 12.07
C ASP A 13 -9.32 17.46 13.01
N GLN A 14 -9.89 16.37 12.50
CA GLN A 14 -10.03 15.09 13.21
C GLN A 14 -8.83 14.18 13.01
N MET A 15 -7.88 14.56 12.15
CA MET A 15 -6.72 13.78 11.73
C MET A 15 -5.38 14.52 11.91
N PRO A 16 -5.04 14.99 13.13
CA PRO A 16 -3.77 15.67 13.37
C PRO A 16 -2.58 14.76 13.04
N LEU A 17 -1.51 15.38 12.55
CA LEU A 17 -0.26 14.71 12.26
C LEU A 17 0.61 14.67 13.52
N TRP A 18 1.26 13.54 13.76
CA TRP A 18 2.31 13.36 14.74
C TRP A 18 3.66 13.31 14.02
N ASP A 19 4.49 14.33 14.23
CA ASP A 19 5.87 14.35 13.78
C ASP A 19 6.82 13.98 14.93
N PRO A 20 7.47 12.80 14.90
CA PRO A 20 8.38 12.39 15.97
C PRO A 20 9.63 13.27 16.09
N ARG A 21 9.86 14.21 15.16
CA ARG A 21 10.96 15.18 15.20
C ARG A 21 10.62 16.45 15.97
N GLU A 22 9.34 16.67 16.25
CA GLU A 22 8.84 17.86 16.95
C GLU A 22 8.53 17.51 18.41
N LEU A 23 8.61 18.50 19.30
CA LEU A 23 8.20 18.34 20.69
C LEU A 23 6.71 18.00 20.73
N ASP A 24 6.36 16.95 21.47
CA ASP A 24 4.98 16.44 21.61
C ASP A 24 4.26 16.20 20.27
N GLY A 25 5.01 15.85 19.20
CA GLY A 25 4.42 15.53 17.89
C GLY A 25 4.09 16.74 17.02
N GLY A 26 4.27 17.97 17.52
CA GLY A 26 4.17 19.22 16.76
C GLY A 26 2.75 19.78 16.55
N ALA A 27 1.70 19.13 17.08
CA ALA A 27 0.35 19.70 17.09
C ALA A 27 -0.09 20.10 18.50
N ASP A 28 -1.14 20.92 18.56
CA ASP A 28 -1.79 21.35 19.81
C ASP A 28 -2.30 20.11 20.60
N PRO A 29 -1.97 19.97 21.91
CA PRO A 29 -2.53 18.92 22.76
C PRO A 29 -4.06 18.79 22.71
N GLU A 30 -4.80 19.89 22.54
CA GLU A 30 -6.26 19.84 22.36
C GLU A 30 -6.65 19.19 21.03
N ALA A 31 -5.85 19.38 19.98
CA ALA A 31 -6.05 18.73 18.69
C ALA A 31 -5.90 17.21 18.80
N TYR A 32 -4.92 16.73 19.57
CA TYR A 32 -4.78 15.29 19.84
C TYR A 32 -5.93 14.73 20.67
N ARG A 33 -6.43 15.48 21.67
CA ARG A 33 -7.56 15.03 22.50
C ARG A 33 -8.88 14.93 21.74
N ARG A 34 -9.13 15.81 20.77
CA ARG A 34 -10.31 15.75 19.89
C ARG A 34 -10.12 14.84 18.67
N ALA A 35 -8.92 14.31 18.45
CA ALA A 35 -8.60 13.51 17.28
C ALA A 35 -9.45 12.23 17.23
N ARG A 36 -9.93 11.91 16.03
CA ARG A 36 -10.52 10.60 15.74
C ARG A 36 -9.46 9.61 15.27
N ALA A 37 -8.42 10.10 14.61
CA ALA A 37 -7.25 9.32 14.22
C ALA A 37 -6.01 10.22 14.29
N ILE A 38 -4.92 9.74 14.89
CA ILE A 38 -3.64 10.46 14.87
C ILE A 38 -2.80 9.86 13.74
N LEU A 39 -2.38 10.70 12.80
CA LEU A 39 -1.61 10.25 11.65
C LEU A 39 -0.13 10.34 11.95
N TRP A 40 0.61 9.25 11.80
CA TRP A 40 2.07 9.31 11.90
C TRP A 40 2.68 9.98 10.67
N ARG A 41 3.71 10.81 10.84
CA ARG A 41 4.50 11.39 9.73
C ARG A 41 5.38 10.34 9.05
N GLY A 42 4.74 9.38 8.40
CA GLY A 42 5.35 8.36 7.56
C GLY A 42 4.76 8.38 6.14
N TRP A 43 5.53 7.87 5.19
CA TRP A 43 5.07 7.63 3.83
C TRP A 43 5.77 6.38 3.27
N CYS A 44 5.13 5.74 2.30
CA CYS A 44 5.76 4.68 1.52
C CYS A 44 6.61 5.32 0.40
N SER A 45 7.88 4.93 0.32
CA SER A 45 8.79 5.41 -0.72
C SER A 45 8.39 4.96 -2.12
N VAL A 46 7.64 3.85 -2.24
CA VAL A 46 7.12 3.35 -3.52
C VAL A 46 5.93 4.22 -3.97
N HIS A 47 4.91 4.37 -3.14
CA HIS A 47 3.68 5.06 -3.53
C HIS A 47 3.79 6.59 -3.63
N LYS A 48 4.81 7.20 -3.01
CA LYS A 48 5.08 8.64 -3.17
C LYS A 48 5.66 9.00 -4.55
N ARG A 49 6.09 8.02 -5.34
CA ARG A 49 6.69 8.26 -6.67
C ARG A 49 5.67 8.59 -7.74
N PHE A 50 4.43 8.14 -7.56
CA PHE A 50 3.38 8.39 -8.52
C PHE A 50 3.05 9.89 -8.55
N THR A 51 2.86 10.43 -9.75
CA THR A 51 2.59 11.86 -9.98
C THR A 51 1.39 12.04 -10.88
N ILE A 52 0.75 13.21 -10.82
CA ILE A 52 -0.34 13.57 -11.72
C ILE A 52 0.11 13.55 -13.18
N ASP A 53 1.36 13.92 -13.46
CA ASP A 53 1.86 13.96 -14.84
C ASP A 53 1.96 12.56 -15.44
N GLN A 54 2.33 11.54 -14.66
CA GLN A 54 2.25 10.14 -15.10
C GLN A 54 0.81 9.71 -15.39
N VAL A 55 -0.17 10.14 -14.57
CA VAL A 55 -1.60 9.91 -14.85
C VAL A 55 -2.02 10.54 -16.17
N ARG A 56 -1.62 11.79 -16.42
CA ARG A 56 -1.90 12.50 -17.67
C ARG A 56 -1.24 11.81 -18.86
N GLN A 57 0.01 11.39 -18.73
CA GLN A 57 0.75 10.67 -19.78
C GLN A 57 0.09 9.33 -20.10
N ALA A 58 -0.32 8.56 -19.08
CA ALA A 58 -1.03 7.30 -19.30
C ALA A 58 -2.32 7.51 -20.08
N ARG A 59 -3.12 8.53 -19.71
CA ARG A 59 -4.35 8.88 -20.43
C ARG A 59 -4.11 9.38 -21.86
N ALA A 60 -3.00 10.09 -22.11
CA ALA A 60 -2.63 10.54 -23.44
C ALA A 60 -2.14 9.39 -24.34
N GLY A 61 -1.35 8.45 -23.78
CA GLY A 61 -0.82 7.30 -24.51
C GLY A 61 -1.85 6.20 -24.77
N HIS A 62 -2.84 6.07 -23.89
CA HIS A 62 -3.89 5.05 -23.98
C HIS A 62 -5.27 5.68 -23.79
N PRO A 63 -5.94 6.12 -24.87
CA PRO A 63 -7.31 6.62 -24.80
C PRO A 63 -8.24 5.57 -24.19
N GLY A 64 -8.99 5.96 -23.16
CA GLY A 64 -9.90 5.04 -22.43
C GLY A 64 -9.23 4.19 -21.34
N VAL A 65 -7.96 4.42 -21.02
CA VAL A 65 -7.29 3.75 -19.89
C VAL A 65 -8.00 4.04 -18.57
N ARG A 66 -8.09 3.00 -17.74
CA ARG A 66 -8.57 3.09 -16.37
C ARG A 66 -7.37 3.17 -15.41
N ILE A 67 -7.36 4.20 -14.58
CA ILE A 67 -6.30 4.49 -13.62
C ILE A 67 -6.70 3.92 -12.25
N LEU A 68 -5.90 3.00 -11.72
CA LEU A 68 -6.20 2.29 -10.47
C LEU A 68 -4.99 2.35 -9.53
N VAL A 69 -5.12 3.02 -8.38
CA VAL A 69 -3.97 3.31 -7.50
C VAL A 69 -4.17 2.82 -6.07
N HIS A 70 -3.06 2.61 -5.34
CA HIS A 70 -3.13 2.32 -3.91
C HIS A 70 -3.43 3.62 -3.11
N PRO A 71 -4.21 3.58 -2.00
CA PRO A 71 -4.51 4.77 -1.20
C PRO A 71 -3.29 5.35 -0.45
N GLU A 72 -2.13 4.69 -0.50
CA GLU A 72 -0.87 5.24 -0.01
C GLU A 72 -0.23 6.26 -0.97
N CYS A 73 -0.73 6.36 -2.20
CA CYS A 73 -0.34 7.43 -3.12
C CYS A 73 -0.71 8.81 -2.55
N THR A 74 -0.09 9.85 -3.07
CA THR A 74 -0.41 11.23 -2.68
C THR A 74 -1.86 11.57 -3.04
N SER A 75 -2.47 12.48 -2.27
CA SER A 75 -3.91 12.76 -2.38
C SER A 75 -4.32 13.30 -3.76
N ASP A 76 -3.43 14.04 -4.41
CA ASP A 76 -3.59 14.52 -5.77
C ASP A 76 -3.64 13.38 -6.82
N VAL A 77 -2.81 12.35 -6.67
CA VAL A 77 -2.83 11.15 -7.52
C VAL A 77 -4.08 10.32 -7.26
N VAL A 78 -4.46 10.16 -5.99
CA VAL A 78 -5.69 9.43 -5.64
C VAL A 78 -6.92 10.13 -6.20
N ALA A 79 -6.97 11.46 -6.15
CA ALA A 79 -8.06 12.25 -6.72
C ALA A 79 -8.11 12.19 -8.26
N ALA A 80 -6.97 12.03 -8.93
CA ALA A 80 -6.88 11.92 -10.39
C ALA A 80 -7.14 10.49 -10.93
N ALA A 81 -7.13 9.48 -10.06
CA ALA A 81 -7.37 8.09 -10.40
C ALA A 81 -8.86 7.78 -10.54
N ASP A 82 -9.21 6.83 -11.40
CA ASP A 82 -10.61 6.39 -11.57
C ASP A 82 -11.05 5.51 -10.40
N LEU A 83 -10.12 4.75 -9.83
CA LEU A 83 -10.35 3.85 -8.70
C LEU A 83 -9.14 3.87 -7.76
N ASN A 84 -9.38 3.64 -6.47
CA ASN A 84 -8.32 3.41 -5.50
C ASN A 84 -8.69 2.37 -4.45
N GLY A 85 -7.71 1.59 -3.99
CA GLY A 85 -7.94 0.57 -2.97
C GLY A 85 -6.70 -0.26 -2.64
N SER A 86 -6.86 -1.21 -1.71
CA SER A 86 -5.81 -2.15 -1.34
C SER A 86 -5.36 -3.00 -2.54
N THR A 87 -4.23 -3.71 -2.39
CA THR A 87 -3.78 -4.69 -3.39
C THR A 87 -4.87 -5.73 -3.73
N GLU A 88 -5.61 -6.20 -2.73
CA GLU A 88 -6.76 -7.11 -2.93
C GLU A 88 -7.88 -6.46 -3.74
N PHE A 89 -8.21 -5.20 -3.44
CA PHE A 89 -9.19 -4.46 -4.24
C PHE A 89 -8.75 -4.33 -5.70
N ILE A 90 -7.46 -4.05 -5.93
CA ILE A 90 -6.87 -3.94 -7.26
C ILE A 90 -7.00 -5.26 -8.02
N VAL A 91 -6.58 -6.38 -7.40
CA VAL A 91 -6.69 -7.73 -7.98
C VAL A 91 -8.13 -8.03 -8.37
N ARG A 92 -9.09 -7.73 -7.49
CA ARG A 92 -10.51 -7.97 -7.75
C ARG A 92 -11.04 -7.14 -8.93
N GLN A 93 -10.66 -5.88 -9.05
CA GLN A 93 -11.09 -5.02 -10.16
C GLN A 93 -10.55 -5.51 -11.50
N VAL A 94 -9.29 -5.97 -11.55
CA VAL A 94 -8.70 -6.55 -12.76
C VAL A 94 -9.40 -7.85 -13.16
N ARG A 95 -9.65 -8.75 -12.20
CA ARG A 95 -10.34 -10.03 -12.46
C ARG A 95 -11.78 -9.87 -12.95
N GLN A 96 -12.46 -8.80 -12.54
CA GLN A 96 -13.85 -8.53 -12.91
C GLN A 96 -13.98 -7.71 -14.21
N ALA A 97 -12.86 -7.21 -14.75
CA ALA A 97 -12.86 -6.39 -15.94
C ALA A 97 -13.07 -7.23 -17.20
N PRO A 98 -13.77 -6.71 -18.22
CA PRO A 98 -13.90 -7.40 -19.50
C PRO A 98 -12.56 -7.44 -20.25
N ALA A 99 -12.42 -8.42 -21.15
CA ALA A 99 -11.29 -8.49 -22.08
C ALA A 99 -11.15 -7.18 -22.89
N GLY A 100 -9.91 -6.81 -23.21
CA GLY A 100 -9.59 -5.55 -23.88
C GLY A 100 -9.52 -4.33 -22.96
N THR A 101 -9.81 -4.47 -21.66
CA THR A 101 -9.64 -3.36 -20.71
C THR A 101 -8.17 -2.95 -20.63
N VAL A 102 -7.93 -1.64 -20.61
CA VAL A 102 -6.60 -1.06 -20.44
C VAL A 102 -6.49 -0.47 -19.03
N TRP A 103 -5.50 -0.91 -18.27
CA TRP A 103 -5.24 -0.51 -16.89
C TRP A 103 -3.85 0.12 -16.74
N ALA A 104 -3.81 1.31 -16.14
CA ALA A 104 -2.59 1.86 -15.56
C ALA A 104 -2.67 1.75 -14.04
N ILE A 105 -1.81 0.92 -13.45
CA ILE A 105 -1.87 0.58 -12.03
C ILE A 105 -0.74 1.28 -11.25
N GLY A 106 -1.10 2.05 -10.22
CA GLY A 106 -0.18 2.74 -9.32
C GLY A 106 0.02 1.99 -8.00
N THR A 107 0.85 0.94 -8.01
CA THR A 107 1.23 0.18 -6.82
C THR A 107 2.59 -0.50 -7.03
N GLU A 108 2.99 -1.42 -6.15
CA GLU A 108 4.23 -2.19 -6.27
C GLU A 108 4.26 -3.00 -7.58
N ILE A 109 5.40 -2.95 -8.28
CA ILE A 109 5.55 -3.43 -9.67
C ILE A 109 5.33 -4.93 -9.83
N ASN A 110 5.72 -5.77 -8.86
CA ASN A 110 5.57 -7.22 -9.00
C ASN A 110 4.10 -7.62 -9.03
N LEU A 111 3.24 -6.92 -8.28
CA LEU A 111 1.80 -7.13 -8.38
C LEU A 111 1.29 -6.79 -9.78
N VAL A 112 1.72 -5.66 -10.34
CA VAL A 112 1.29 -5.23 -11.69
C VAL A 112 1.75 -6.22 -12.76
N HIS A 113 3.02 -6.64 -12.70
CA HIS A 113 3.58 -7.59 -13.67
C HIS A 113 2.90 -8.95 -13.60
N ARG A 114 2.66 -9.47 -12.38
CA ARG A 114 1.90 -10.70 -12.18
C ARG A 114 0.50 -10.60 -12.76
N LEU A 115 -0.22 -9.50 -12.50
CA LEU A 115 -1.56 -9.30 -13.07
C LEU A 115 -1.54 -9.25 -14.60
N ALA A 116 -0.54 -8.60 -15.20
CA ALA A 116 -0.37 -8.57 -16.65
C ALA A 116 -0.10 -9.97 -17.25
N GLN A 117 0.60 -10.84 -16.52
CA GLN A 117 0.84 -12.24 -16.93
C GLN A 117 -0.40 -13.12 -16.74
N GLU A 118 -1.14 -12.94 -15.65
CA GLU A 118 -2.35 -13.71 -15.33
C GLU A 118 -3.54 -13.33 -16.23
N HIS A 119 -3.55 -12.10 -16.77
CA HIS A 119 -4.64 -11.54 -17.58
C HIS A 119 -4.15 -11.01 -18.95
N PRO A 120 -3.64 -11.89 -19.84
CA PRO A 120 -3.13 -11.48 -21.15
C PRO A 120 -4.21 -10.92 -22.09
N GLU A 121 -5.48 -11.14 -21.79
CA GLU A 121 -6.63 -10.57 -22.49
C GLU A 121 -6.84 -9.07 -22.20
N GLN A 122 -6.13 -8.51 -21.23
CA GLN A 122 -6.17 -7.10 -20.84
C GLN A 122 -4.80 -6.45 -21.07
N THR A 123 -4.78 -5.13 -21.24
CA THR A 123 -3.52 -4.37 -21.29
C THR A 123 -3.27 -3.77 -19.91
N ILE A 124 -2.30 -4.32 -19.17
CA ILE A 124 -2.00 -3.90 -17.79
C ILE A 124 -0.55 -3.42 -17.72
N PHE A 125 -0.35 -2.19 -17.27
CA PHE A 125 0.98 -1.61 -17.10
C PHE A 125 1.08 -0.76 -15.84
N CYS A 126 2.33 -0.54 -15.39
CA CYS A 126 2.62 0.28 -14.23
C CYS A 126 2.50 1.77 -14.57
N LEU A 127 1.91 2.54 -13.67
CA LEU A 127 1.79 3.99 -13.84
C LEU A 127 3.15 4.71 -13.83
N ASP A 128 4.13 4.20 -13.09
CA ASP A 128 5.51 4.71 -13.11
C ASP A 128 6.34 3.89 -14.11
N PRO A 129 6.85 4.50 -15.20
CA PRO A 129 7.72 3.82 -16.16
C PRO A 129 9.14 3.60 -15.59
N VAL A 130 9.55 4.40 -14.61
CA VAL A 130 10.85 4.30 -13.94
C VAL A 130 10.67 3.43 -12.71
N VAL A 131 10.55 2.12 -12.96
CA VAL A 131 10.31 1.09 -11.95
C VAL A 131 11.24 1.26 -10.76
N CYS A 132 10.66 1.53 -9.57
CA CYS A 132 11.38 1.49 -8.31
C CYS A 132 10.71 0.43 -7.43
N PRO A 133 11.31 -0.76 -7.33
CA PRO A 133 10.75 -1.82 -6.52
C PRO A 133 10.79 -1.47 -5.03
N CYS A 134 9.93 -2.11 -4.25
CA CYS A 134 10.07 -2.08 -2.81
C CYS A 134 11.38 -2.79 -2.40
N SER A 135 12.42 -2.02 -2.09
CA SER A 135 13.78 -2.55 -1.85
C SER A 135 13.85 -3.55 -0.71
N THR A 136 12.93 -3.48 0.26
CA THR A 136 12.84 -4.46 1.34
C THR A 136 12.12 -5.74 0.92
N MET A 137 11.11 -5.67 0.04
CA MET A 137 10.48 -6.88 -0.52
C MET A 137 11.45 -7.66 -1.42
N TYR A 138 12.30 -6.97 -2.18
CA TYR A 138 13.32 -7.58 -3.03
C TYR A 138 14.45 -8.27 -2.27
N ARG A 139 14.48 -8.20 -0.93
CA ARG A 139 15.41 -8.99 -0.11
C ARG A 139 15.01 -10.46 -0.02
N ILE A 140 13.78 -10.80 -0.39
CA ILE A 140 13.33 -12.20 -0.46
C ILE A 140 13.75 -12.76 -1.83
N HIS A 141 14.65 -13.73 -1.81
CA HIS A 141 15.21 -14.36 -3.00
C HIS A 141 15.10 -15.89 -2.89
N PRO A 142 14.85 -16.63 -3.98
CA PRO A 142 14.72 -18.09 -3.95
C PRO A 142 15.89 -18.81 -3.27
N SER A 143 17.12 -18.31 -3.41
CA SER A 143 18.28 -18.89 -2.72
C SER A 143 18.21 -18.77 -1.19
N PHE A 144 17.71 -17.66 -0.65
CA PHE A 144 17.53 -17.48 0.79
C PHE A 144 16.37 -18.32 1.32
N LEU A 145 15.31 -18.49 0.51
CA LEU A 145 14.22 -19.40 0.83
C LEU A 145 14.71 -20.85 0.87
N LEU A 146 15.44 -21.30 -0.16
CA LEU A 146 16.04 -22.63 -0.20
C LEU A 146 16.93 -22.86 1.03
N TRP A 147 17.85 -21.94 1.30
CA TRP A 147 18.73 -22.02 2.47
C TRP A 147 17.95 -22.14 3.79
N ALA A 148 16.88 -21.34 3.95
CA ALA A 148 16.04 -21.42 5.14
C ALA A 148 15.35 -22.79 5.27
N LEU A 149 14.85 -23.35 4.15
CA LEU A 149 14.21 -24.66 4.11
C LEU A 149 15.20 -25.81 4.38
N GLU A 150 16.41 -25.77 3.82
CA GLU A 150 17.46 -26.75 4.06
C GLU A 150 17.85 -26.81 5.54
N ASN A 151 18.01 -25.65 6.18
CA ASN A 151 18.28 -25.61 7.63
C ASN A 151 17.15 -26.29 8.42
N LEU A 152 15.89 -26.05 8.08
CA LEU A 152 14.76 -26.67 8.76
C LEU A 152 14.73 -28.20 8.57
N VAL A 153 15.05 -28.71 7.38
CA VAL A 153 15.16 -30.16 7.10
C VAL A 153 16.24 -30.80 7.95
N GLU A 154 17.35 -30.10 8.18
CA GLU A 154 18.44 -30.54 9.05
C GLU A 154 18.16 -30.32 10.55
N GLY A 155 16.96 -29.88 10.92
CA GLY A 155 16.58 -29.63 12.31
C GLY A 155 17.14 -28.32 12.90
N ARG A 156 17.68 -27.43 12.08
CA ARG A 156 18.23 -26.13 12.47
C ARG A 156 17.21 -25.02 12.21
N VAL A 157 16.77 -24.34 13.27
CA VAL A 157 15.86 -23.18 13.13
C VAL A 157 16.69 -21.91 12.94
N VAL A 158 16.49 -21.22 11.82
CA VAL A 158 17.15 -19.96 11.46
C VAL A 158 16.14 -18.82 11.35
N ASN A 159 16.54 -17.61 11.73
CA ASN A 159 15.72 -16.40 11.61
C ASN A 159 14.31 -16.50 12.23
N GLN A 160 14.17 -17.24 13.34
CA GLN A 160 12.88 -17.38 14.02
C GLN A 160 12.37 -16.01 14.48
N ILE A 161 11.21 -15.62 13.99
CA ILE A 161 10.54 -14.40 14.45
C ILE A 161 9.91 -14.68 15.81
N ALA A 162 10.44 -14.03 16.85
CA ALA A 162 9.90 -14.09 18.19
C ALA A 162 9.51 -12.68 18.66
N VAL A 163 8.38 -12.60 19.36
CA VAL A 163 7.86 -11.38 19.98
C VAL A 163 7.67 -11.66 21.46
N SER A 164 8.12 -10.74 22.31
CA SER A 164 8.03 -10.85 23.76
C SER A 164 6.57 -11.02 24.22
N PRO A 165 6.30 -11.72 25.34
CA PRO A 165 4.94 -11.96 25.80
C PRO A 165 4.12 -10.68 25.99
N GLU A 166 4.73 -9.64 26.55
CA GLU A 166 4.10 -8.34 26.81
C GLU A 166 3.65 -7.66 25.50
N ILE A 167 4.56 -7.52 24.52
CA ILE A 167 4.22 -6.90 23.23
C ILE A 167 3.17 -7.73 22.51
N ARG A 168 3.30 -9.06 22.53
CA ARG A 168 2.36 -9.98 21.89
C ARG A 168 0.96 -9.83 22.46
N GLN A 169 0.81 -9.71 23.77
CA GLN A 169 -0.48 -9.56 24.43
C GLN A 169 -1.23 -8.33 23.92
N HIS A 170 -0.58 -7.16 23.93
CA HIS A 170 -1.21 -5.91 23.51
C HIS A 170 -1.44 -5.84 21.99
N ALA A 171 -0.47 -6.29 21.18
CA ALA A 171 -0.63 -6.37 19.74
C ALA A 171 -1.79 -7.29 19.33
N ARG A 172 -1.97 -8.42 20.03
CA ARG A 172 -3.06 -9.35 19.78
C ARG A 172 -4.43 -8.74 20.04
N VAL A 173 -4.59 -7.99 21.14
CA VAL A 173 -5.86 -7.30 21.44
C VAL A 173 -6.22 -6.31 20.32
N ALA A 174 -5.25 -5.54 19.82
CA ALA A 174 -5.49 -4.62 18.71
C ALA A 174 -5.91 -5.36 17.42
N LEU A 175 -5.22 -6.46 17.10
CA LEU A 175 -5.53 -7.29 15.93
C LEU A 175 -6.92 -7.95 16.02
N GLU A 176 -7.26 -8.55 17.17
CA GLU A 176 -8.57 -9.19 17.39
C GLU A 176 -9.72 -8.20 17.27
N ARG A 177 -9.56 -6.99 17.82
CA ARG A 177 -10.55 -5.91 17.68
C ARG A 177 -10.73 -5.47 16.23
N MET A 178 -9.64 -5.38 15.46
CA MET A 178 -9.70 -5.06 14.03
C MET A 178 -10.46 -6.13 13.25
N LEU A 179 -10.23 -7.41 13.55
CA LEU A 179 -10.90 -8.52 12.87
C LEU A 179 -12.38 -8.66 13.26
N ALA A 180 -12.76 -8.29 14.48
CA ALA A 180 -14.13 -8.40 14.98
C ALA A 180 -15.11 -7.36 14.40
N VAL A 181 -14.61 -6.29 13.76
CA VAL A 181 -15.44 -5.23 13.13
C VAL A 181 -15.58 -5.39 11.61
N HIS A 182 -15.13 -6.52 11.06
CA HIS A 182 -15.26 -6.91 9.66
C HIS A 182 -16.16 -8.14 9.52
#